data_AF-A0A920MVD7-F1
#
_entry.id   AF-A0A920MVD7-F1
#
_cell.length_a   1.000
_cell.length_b   1.000
_cell.length_c   1.000
_cell.angle_alpha   90.00
_cell.angle_beta   90.00
_cell.angle_gamma   90.00
#
_symmetry.space_group_name_H-M   'P 1'
#
loop_
_entity.id
_entity.type
_entity.pdbx_description
1 polymer ?
#
loop_
_entity_poly.entity_id
_entity_poly.type
_entity_poly.pdbx_seq_one_letter_code
_entity_poly.pdbx_strand_id
1 'polypeptide(L)'
;MFTFGREEVIPDMFRLIIKTIDKGLNGNLKNFIYYLDRHIGLDEDEHTPLALKMIKELCGNNKLKWEEATNAAKHSMNARIQLWDGILSQIKLNH
;
A
#
# COMPACT_ATOMS: atom_id res chain seq x y z
N MET A 1 -5.31 -6.24 6.86
CA MET A 1 -6.03 -5.05 7.36
C MET A 1 -5.95 -3.96 6.31
N PHE A 2 -7.10 -3.45 5.86
CA PHE A 2 -7.20 -2.52 4.72
C PHE A 2 -6.45 -1.20 4.93
N THR A 3 -6.70 -0.49 6.04
CA THR A 3 -6.11 0.83 6.35
C THR A 3 -4.58 0.83 6.28
N PHE A 4 -3.92 0.11 7.18
CA PHE A 4 -2.46 0.14 7.26
C PHE A 4 -1.83 -0.67 6.12
N GLY A 5 -2.37 -1.85 5.79
CA GLY A 5 -1.78 -2.79 4.81
C GLY A 5 -1.82 -2.34 3.35
N ARG A 6 -2.70 -1.39 3.02
CA ARG A 6 -3.01 -1.00 1.65
C ARG A 6 -3.00 0.50 1.46
N GLU A 7 -3.94 1.22 2.10
CA GLU A 7 -4.17 2.64 1.81
C GLU A 7 -2.96 3.52 2.17
N GLU A 8 -2.30 3.26 3.30
CA GLU A 8 -1.07 4.01 3.66
C GLU A 8 0.16 3.62 2.83
N VAL A 9 0.23 2.40 2.27
CA VAL A 9 1.46 1.88 1.63
C VAL A 9 1.45 2.03 0.11
N ILE A 10 0.28 2.03 -0.52
CA ILE A 10 0.16 2.14 -1.97
C ILE A 10 0.77 3.43 -2.53
N PRO A 11 0.52 4.62 -1.95
CA PRO A 11 1.03 5.88 -2.50
C PRO A 11 2.55 5.87 -2.70
N ASP A 12 3.31 5.54 -1.66
CA ASP A 12 4.77 5.50 -1.71
C ASP A 12 5.30 4.44 -2.67
N MET A 13 4.68 3.26 -2.69
CA MET A 13 5.05 2.19 -3.61
C MET A 13 4.84 2.61 -5.06
N PHE A 14 3.71 3.23 -5.39
CA PHE A 14 3.40 3.69 -6.74
C PHE A 14 4.32 4.83 -7.17
N ARG A 15 4.63 5.79 -6.29
CA ARG A 15 5.61 6.86 -6.58
C ARG A 15 6.98 6.27 -6.98
N LEU A 16 7.44 5.22 -6.30
CA LEU A 16 8.70 4.53 -6.64
C LEU A 16 8.63 3.81 -7.99
N ILE A 17 7.52 3.14 -8.29
CA ILE A 17 7.28 2.47 -9.58
C ILE A 17 7.29 3.48 -10.72
N ILE A 18 6.53 4.57 -10.60
CA ILE A 18 6.44 5.63 -11.60
C ILE A 18 7.83 6.22 -11.87
N LYS A 19 8.59 6.57 -10.83
CA LYS A 19 9.95 7.11 -10.95
C LYS A 19 10.91 6.16 -11.69
N THR A 20 10.69 4.86 -11.58
CA THR A 20 11.51 3.84 -12.27
C THR A 20 11.09 3.67 -13.72
N ILE A 21 9.78 3.65 -13.98
CA ILE A 21 9.19 3.52 -15.32
C ILE A 21 9.49 4.73 -16.20
N ASP A 22 9.35 5.94 -15.66
CA ASP A 22 9.50 7.19 -16.41
C ASP A 22 10.93 7.37 -16.94
N LYS A 23 11.93 6.88 -16.20
CA LYS A 23 13.34 6.87 -16.62
C LYS A 23 13.66 5.87 -17.74
N GLY A 24 12.85 4.83 -17.92
CA GLY A 24 13.18 3.70 -18.79
C GLY A 24 12.45 3.67 -20.13
N LEU A 25 11.30 4.35 -20.26
CA LEU A 25 10.36 4.10 -21.35
C LEU A 25 9.99 5.33 -22.20
N ASN A 26 10.67 6.47 -22.04
CA ASN A 26 10.51 7.69 -22.86
C ASN A 26 9.04 8.10 -23.11
N GLY A 27 8.17 7.93 -22.11
CA GLY A 27 6.76 8.30 -22.21
C GLY A 27 5.83 7.29 -22.91
N ASN A 28 6.27 6.06 -23.20
CA ASN A 28 5.43 5.01 -23.80
C ASN A 28 4.33 4.46 -22.87
N LEU A 29 4.32 4.82 -21.58
CA LEU A 29 3.35 4.35 -20.58
C LEU A 29 2.54 5.49 -19.91
N LYS A 30 2.34 6.62 -20.59
CA LYS A 30 1.63 7.79 -20.03
C LYS A 30 0.29 7.47 -19.39
N ASN A 31 -0.55 6.65 -20.03
CA ASN A 31 -1.87 6.28 -19.48
C ASN A 31 -1.74 5.45 -18.19
N PHE A 32 -0.72 4.59 -18.12
CA PHE A 32 -0.46 3.77 -16.94
C PHE A 32 0.09 4.62 -15.78
N ILE A 33 1.01 5.55 -16.07
CA ILE A 33 1.49 6.52 -15.07
C ILE A 33 0.33 7.34 -14.53
N TYR A 34 -0.51 7.89 -15.41
CA TYR A 34 -1.71 8.64 -15.00
C TYR A 34 -2.65 7.82 -14.11
N TYR A 35 -2.87 6.54 -14.44
CA TYR A 35 -3.69 5.64 -13.61
C TYR A 35 -3.12 5.49 -12.20
N LEU A 36 -1.80 5.31 -12.07
CA LEU A 36 -1.14 5.18 -10.77
C LEU A 36 -1.14 6.51 -9.99
N ASP A 37 -0.90 7.64 -10.66
CA ASP A 37 -0.99 8.98 -10.05
C ASP A 37 -2.40 9.28 -9.51
N ARG A 38 -3.45 8.85 -10.24
CA ARG A 38 -4.83 8.98 -9.75
C ARG A 38 -5.09 8.15 -8.50
N HIS A 39 -4.51 6.95 -8.40
CA HIS A 39 -4.62 6.13 -7.19
C HIS A 39 -3.87 6.77 -6.01
N ILE A 40 -2.65 7.28 -6.23
CA ILE A 40 -1.90 8.02 -5.21
C ILE A 40 -2.76 9.16 -4.64
N GLY A 41 -3.32 10.00 -5.51
CA GLY A 41 -4.13 11.14 -5.07
C GLY A 41 -5.39 10.73 -4.30
N LEU A 42 -6.14 9.73 -4.78
CA LEU A 42 -7.33 9.23 -4.07
C LEU A 42 -6.99 8.61 -2.72
N ASP A 43 -5.92 7.83 -2.65
CA ASP A 43 -5.53 7.13 -1.43
C ASP A 43 -4.97 8.10 -0.37
N GLU A 44 -4.23 9.13 -0.77
CA GLU A 44 -3.70 10.17 0.14
C GLU A 44 -4.79 11.12 0.65
N ASP A 45 -5.62 11.66 -0.25
CA ASP A 45 -6.55 12.74 0.09
C ASP A 45 -7.87 12.23 0.68
N GLU A 46 -8.33 11.03 0.29
CA GLU A 46 -9.65 10.52 0.66
C GLU A 46 -9.58 9.22 1.46
N HIS A 47 -8.99 8.15 0.90
CA HIS A 47 -9.12 6.83 1.52
C HIS A 47 -8.35 6.69 2.81
N THR A 48 -7.10 7.16 2.89
CA THR A 48 -6.29 7.05 4.11
C THR A 48 -6.93 7.79 5.30
N PRO A 49 -7.34 9.07 5.18
CA PRO A 49 -8.03 9.78 6.26
C PRO A 49 -9.32 9.07 6.71
N LEU A 50 -10.13 8.60 5.77
CA LEU A 50 -11.39 7.91 6.09
C LEU A 50 -11.15 6.55 6.75
N ALA A 51 -10.16 5.80 6.26
CA ALA A 51 -9.78 4.51 6.81
C ALA A 51 -9.21 4.64 8.23
N LEU A 52 -8.44 5.69 8.51
CA LEU A 52 -7.96 5.99 9.88
C LEU A 52 -9.10 6.43 10.79
N LYS A 53 -10.04 7.25 10.30
CA LYS A 53 -11.25 7.61 11.05
C LYS A 53 -12.05 6.35 11.40
N MET A 54 -12.25 5.44 10.46
CA MET A 54 -12.95 4.18 10.70
C MET A 54 -12.30 3.37 11.83
N ILE A 55 -10.97 3.24 11.86
CA ILE A 55 -10.28 2.54 12.96
C ILE A 55 -10.52 3.22 14.30
N LYS A 56 -10.44 4.55 14.36
CA LYS A 56 -10.71 5.32 15.58
C LYS A 56 -12.13 5.10 16.09
N GLU A 57 -13.13 5.14 15.21
CA GLU A 57 -14.54 4.91 15.57
C GLU A 57 -14.77 3.47 16.06
N LEU A 58 -14.20 2.47 15.38
CA LEU A 58 -14.37 1.06 15.75
C LEU A 58 -13.71 0.70 17.09
N CYS A 59 -12.51 1.23 17.35
CA CYS A 59 -11.76 0.95 18.56
C CYS A 59 -12.21 1.80 19.75
N GLY A 60 -12.52 3.08 19.53
CA GLY A 60 -12.91 4.02 20.58
C GLY A 60 -11.91 4.03 21.74
N ASN A 61 -12.44 3.95 22.97
CA ASN A 61 -11.64 3.87 24.20
C ASN A 61 -11.30 2.43 24.62
N ASN A 62 -11.60 1.43 23.80
CA ASN A 62 -11.37 0.03 24.14
C ASN A 62 -9.94 -0.39 23.79
N LYS A 63 -9.10 -0.57 24.82
CA LYS A 63 -7.71 -0.98 24.67
C LYS A 63 -7.53 -2.33 23.95
N LEU A 64 -8.40 -3.31 24.23
CA LEU A 64 -8.32 -4.64 23.60
C LEU A 64 -8.53 -4.54 22.08
N LYS A 65 -9.50 -3.73 21.64
CA LYS A 65 -9.73 -3.50 20.21
C LYS A 65 -8.53 -2.86 19.52
N TRP A 66 -7.87 -1.92 20.18
CA TRP A 66 -6.62 -1.32 19.66
C TRP A 66 -5.50 -2.35 19.54
N GLU A 67 -5.36 -3.25 20.52
CA GLU A 67 -4.38 -4.34 20.47
C GLU A 67 -4.68 -5.32 19.32
N GLU A 68 -5.93 -5.73 19.15
CA GLU A 68 -6.38 -6.60 18.05
C GLU A 68 -6.15 -5.94 16.68
N ALA A 69 -6.55 -4.68 16.52
CA ALA A 69 -6.33 -3.90 15.30
C ALA A 69 -4.84 -3.78 14.96
N THR A 70 -4.00 -3.50 15.97
CA THR A 70 -2.54 -3.41 15.80
C THR A 70 -1.95 -4.76 15.38
N ASN A 71 -2.38 -5.85 16.00
CA ASN A 71 -1.92 -7.19 15.64
C ASN A 71 -2.35 -7.58 14.23
N ALA A 72 -3.59 -7.25 13.83
CA ALA A 72 -4.07 -7.47 12.47
C ALA A 72 -3.28 -6.63 11.43
N ALA A 73 -2.90 -5.40 11.77
CA ALA A 73 -2.04 -4.56 10.93
C ALA A 73 -0.66 -5.21 10.71
N LYS A 74 -0.01 -5.64 11.80
CA LYS A 74 1.29 -6.32 11.76
C LYS A 74 1.26 -7.59 10.91
N HIS A 75 0.26 -8.45 11.09
CA HIS A 75 0.10 -9.66 10.28
C HIS A 75 -0.07 -9.33 8.79
N SER A 76 -0.86 -8.30 8.48
CA SER A 76 -1.06 -7.84 7.11
C SER A 76 0.24 -7.39 6.45
N MET A 77 1.10 -6.69 7.20
CA MET A 77 2.40 -6.23 6.70
C MET A 77 3.37 -7.38 6.49
N ASN A 78 3.45 -8.31 7.44
CA ASN A 78 4.29 -9.49 7.30
C ASN A 78 3.88 -10.33 6.09
N ALA A 79 2.57 -10.54 5.87
CA ALA A 79 2.08 -11.25 4.70
C ALA A 79 2.44 -10.53 3.38
N ARG A 80 2.39 -9.19 3.36
CA ARG A 80 2.80 -8.39 2.20
C ARG A 80 4.30 -8.53 1.92
N ILE A 81 5.15 -8.47 2.94
CA ILE A 81 6.59 -8.67 2.81
C ILE A 81 6.88 -10.07 2.25
N GLN A 82 6.29 -11.11 2.83
CA GLN A 82 6.45 -12.49 2.35
C GLN A 82 6.03 -12.68 0.90
N LEU A 83 4.93 -12.03 0.47
CA LEU A 83 4.50 -12.05 -0.92
C LEU A 83 5.58 -11.46 -1.85
N TRP A 84 6.10 -10.28 -1.53
CA TRP A 84 7.12 -9.62 -2.35
C TRP A 84 8.46 -10.35 -2.34
N ASP A 85 8.88 -10.87 -1.19
CA ASP A 85 10.07 -11.72 -1.09
C ASP A 85 9.94 -12.99 -1.92
N GLY A 86 8.75 -13.60 -1.91
CA GLY A 86 8.43 -14.77 -2.74
C GLY A 86 8.52 -14.45 -4.23
N ILE A 87 7.90 -13.35 -4.68
CA ILE A 87 7.97 -12.88 -6.08
C ILE A 87 9.43 -12.62 -6.48
N LEU A 88 10.19 -11.88 -5.66
CA LEU A 88 11.59 -11.57 -5.92
C LEU A 88 12.43 -12.84 -6.04
N SER A 89 12.21 -13.81 -5.15
CA SER A 89 12.91 -15.10 -5.18
C SER A 89 12.62 -15.84 -6.48
N GLN A 90 11.37 -15.87 -6.94
CA GLN A 90 11.00 -16.50 -8.21
C GLN A 90 11.61 -15.79 -9.42
N ILE A 91 11.69 -14.47 -9.42
CA ILE A 91 12.36 -13.72 -10.50
C ILE A 91 13.85 -14.07 -10.55
N LYS A 92 14.52 -14.11 -9.40
CA LYS A 92 15.96 -14.44 -9.30
C LYS A 92 16.28 -15.87 -9.68
N LEU A 93 15.36 -16.82 -9.49
CA LEU A 93 15.56 -18.23 -9.87
C LEU A 93 15.40 -18.47 -11.38
N ASN A 94 14.65 -17.61 -12.08
CA ASN A 94 14.38 -17.73 -13.52
C ASN A 94 15.32 -16.89 -14.39
N HIS A 95 16.33 -16.26 -13.79
CA HIS A 95 17.41 -15.50 -14.44
C HIS A 95 18.76 -16.10 -14.06
#